data_AF-A0AAW2WYN3-F1
#
_entry.id   AF-A0AAW2WYN3-F1
#
_cell.length_a   1.000
_cell.length_b   1.000
_cell.length_c   1.000
_cell.angle_alpha   90.00
_cell.angle_beta   90.00
_cell.angle_gamma   90.00
#
_symmetry.space_group_name_H-M   'P 1'
#
loop_
_entity.id
_entity.type
_entity.pdbx_description
1 polymer ?
#
loop_
_entity_poly.entity_id
_entity_poly.type
_entity_poly.pdbx_seq_one_letter_code
_entity_poly.pdbx_strand_id
1 'polypeptide(L)'
;MDTNGSIGGRRRGAKTYGKASRRIWSTVEEEALLECLRDIVRSGWKCDNGFRTGYLTMLEQLLRKKYPESDLKSDPHISSKIHVWKRTYACIFDMLAKSGFGWNELLL
;
A
#
# COMPACT_ATOMS: atom_id res chain seq x y z
N MET A 1 -42.18 35.90 25.20
CA MET A 1 -41.04 35.79 26.12
C MET A 1 -40.36 34.51 25.75
N ASP A 2 -39.27 34.71 25.04
CA ASP A 2 -38.63 33.78 24.12
C ASP A 2 -37.29 33.42 24.77
N THR A 3 -36.83 32.19 24.57
CA THR A 3 -35.43 31.70 24.58
C THR A 3 -35.51 30.18 24.75
N ASN A 4 -35.45 29.37 23.69
CA ASN A 4 -34.27 29.03 22.88
C ASN A 4 -33.14 28.40 23.72
N GLY A 5 -32.89 27.11 23.51
CA GLY A 5 -31.83 26.35 24.16
C GLY A 5 -31.55 25.06 23.38
N SER A 6 -30.84 25.21 22.26
CA SER A 6 -30.53 24.16 21.29
C SER A 6 -29.75 22.99 21.89
N ILE A 7 -30.21 21.77 21.62
CA ILE A 7 -29.43 20.54 21.83
C ILE A 7 -28.26 20.57 20.83
N GLY A 8 -27.06 20.86 21.36
CA GLY A 8 -25.80 20.84 20.64
C GLY A 8 -25.45 19.42 20.19
N GLY A 9 -25.98 18.99 19.05
CA GLY A 9 -25.45 17.85 18.32
C GLY A 9 -24.00 18.13 17.95
N ARG A 10 -23.07 17.37 18.56
CA ARG A 10 -21.63 17.40 18.22
C ARG A 10 -21.48 17.06 16.74
N ARG A 11 -21.39 18.11 15.92
CA ARG A 11 -20.96 18.01 14.53
C ARG A 11 -19.54 17.47 14.57
N ARG A 12 -19.39 16.15 14.36
CA ARG A 12 -18.11 15.56 14.00
C ARG A 12 -17.68 16.29 12.75
N GLY A 13 -16.73 17.21 12.91
CA GLY A 13 -16.15 17.95 11.80
C GLY A 13 -15.68 16.94 10.77
N ALA A 14 -16.34 16.92 9.62
CA ALA A 14 -15.84 16.23 8.46
C ALA A 14 -14.49 16.87 8.17
N LYS A 15 -13.39 16.15 8.45
CA LYS A 15 -12.07 16.54 7.99
C LYS A 15 -12.18 16.61 6.47
N THR A 16 -12.25 17.83 5.95
CA THR A 16 -12.02 18.11 4.55
C THR A 16 -10.56 17.77 4.32
N TYR A 17 -10.30 16.51 3.94
CA TYR A 17 -9.07 16.19 3.26
C TYR A 17 -9.12 17.03 1.99
N GLY A 18 -8.47 18.20 2.04
CA GLY A 18 -8.16 18.98 0.86
C GLY A 18 -7.67 18.01 -0.19
N LYS A 19 -8.10 18.22 -1.43
CA LYS A 19 -7.79 17.42 -2.61
C LYS A 19 -6.28 17.49 -2.90
N ALA A 20 -5.46 17.05 -1.95
CA ALA A 20 -4.07 16.75 -2.14
C ALA A 20 -4.06 15.70 -3.24
N SER A 21 -3.41 16.02 -4.34
CA SER A 21 -3.19 15.08 -5.43
C SER A 21 -2.74 13.77 -4.79
N ARG A 22 -3.58 12.72 -4.85
CA ARG A 22 -3.24 11.43 -4.27
C ARG A 22 -1.96 11.00 -4.95
N ARG A 23 -0.86 10.91 -4.19
CA ARG A 23 0.45 10.53 -4.72
C ARG A 23 0.30 9.25 -5.54
N ILE A 24 0.72 9.32 -6.80
CA ILE A 24 0.74 8.18 -7.72
C ILE A 24 2.14 7.59 -7.64
N TRP A 25 2.23 6.27 -7.54
CA TRP A 25 3.51 5.56 -7.64
C TRP A 25 3.93 5.53 -9.10
N SER A 26 5.17 5.90 -9.39
CA SER A 26 5.73 5.69 -10.73
C SER A 26 6.13 4.22 -10.90
N THR A 27 6.22 3.76 -12.16
CA THR A 27 6.71 2.40 -12.47
C THR A 27 8.08 2.15 -11.86
N VAL A 28 8.97 3.15 -11.88
CA VAL A 28 10.32 3.06 -11.30
C VAL A 28 10.27 2.83 -9.79
N GLU A 29 9.35 3.50 -9.08
CA GLU A 29 9.17 3.29 -7.63
C GLU A 29 8.59 1.93 -7.31
N GLU A 30 7.66 1.45 -8.14
CA GLU A 30 7.09 0.11 -8.02
C GLU A 30 8.15 -0.97 -8.23
N GLU A 31 8.96 -0.85 -9.29
CA GLU A 31 10.07 -1.76 -9.57
C GLU A 31 11.09 -1.76 -8.43
N ALA A 32 11.49 -0.57 -7.95
CA ALA A 32 12.41 -0.44 -6.83
C ALA A 32 11.84 -1.09 -5.56
N LEU A 33 10.53 -0.96 -5.29
CA LEU A 33 9.89 -1.62 -4.16
C LEU A 33 9.88 -3.15 -4.32
N LEU A 34 9.61 -3.67 -5.52
CA LEU A 34 9.67 -5.11 -5.80
C LEU A 34 11.07 -5.67 -5.59
N GLU A 35 12.10 -4.96 -6.03
CA GLU A 35 13.49 -5.34 -5.77
C GLU A 35 13.81 -5.34 -4.28
N CYS A 36 13.44 -4.29 -3.54
CA CYS A 36 13.66 -4.22 -2.10
C CYS A 36 12.95 -5.38 -1.38
N LEU A 37 11.73 -5.74 -1.80
CA LEU A 37 11.00 -6.90 -1.29
C LEU A 37 11.78 -8.20 -1.55
N ARG A 38 12.32 -8.38 -2.75
CA ARG A 38 13.15 -9.56 -3.09
C ARG A 38 14.40 -9.64 -2.21
N ASP A 39 15.06 -8.50 -1.98
CA ASP A 39 16.29 -8.42 -1.20
C ASP A 39 16.06 -8.74 0.28
N ILE A 40 14.97 -8.23 0.89
CA ILE A 40 14.65 -8.57 2.29
C ILE A 40 14.26 -10.06 2.45
N VAL A 41 13.60 -10.67 1.45
CA VAL A 41 13.28 -12.10 1.48
C VAL A 41 14.56 -12.93 1.45
N ARG A 42 15.50 -12.61 0.54
CA ARG A 42 16.83 -13.24 0.48
C ARG A 42 17.63 -13.08 1.77
N SER A 43 17.45 -11.94 2.44
CA SER A 43 18.12 -11.61 3.71
C SER A 43 17.45 -12.25 4.94
N GLY A 44 16.46 -13.13 4.77
CA GLY A 44 15.83 -13.86 5.88
C GLY A 44 14.83 -13.05 6.71
N TRP A 45 14.31 -11.94 6.17
CA TRP A 45 13.26 -11.14 6.83
C TRP A 45 11.86 -11.75 6.72
N LYS A 46 11.70 -12.76 5.87
CA LYS A 46 10.47 -13.57 5.79
C LYS A 46 10.55 -14.70 6.83
N CYS A 47 9.56 -14.75 7.71
CA CYS A 47 9.23 -15.82 8.63
C CYS A 47 8.04 -16.64 8.07
N ASP A 48 7.71 -17.75 8.73
CA ASP A 48 6.59 -18.62 8.35
C ASP A 48 5.25 -17.86 8.33
N ASN A 49 5.04 -16.98 9.31
CA ASN A 49 3.81 -16.19 9.48
C ASN A 49 3.85 -14.83 8.76
N GLY A 50 4.79 -14.60 7.84
CA GLY A 50 4.93 -13.33 7.12
C GLY A 50 6.27 -12.64 7.37
N PHE A 51 6.32 -11.32 7.40
CA PHE A 51 7.58 -10.59 7.61
C PHE A 51 7.82 -10.28 9.08
N ARG A 52 9.10 -10.17 9.47
CA ARG A 52 9.51 -9.70 10.79
C ARG A 52 8.98 -8.28 11.08
N THR A 53 8.75 -7.97 12.35
CA THR A 53 8.41 -6.61 12.79
C THR A 53 9.47 -5.63 12.32
N GLY A 54 9.04 -4.48 11.79
CA GLY A 54 9.94 -3.45 11.26
C GLY A 54 10.35 -3.63 9.80
N TYR A 55 9.87 -4.67 9.09
CA TYR A 55 10.22 -4.86 7.67
C TYR A 55 9.85 -3.65 6.78
N LEU A 56 8.77 -2.92 7.11
CA LEU A 56 8.38 -1.71 6.39
C LEU A 56 9.44 -0.59 6.51
N THR A 57 10.03 -0.44 7.69
CA THR A 57 11.14 0.50 7.92
C THR A 57 12.39 0.05 7.19
N MET A 58 12.67 -1.26 7.17
CA MET A 58 13.78 -1.82 6.37
C MET A 58 13.58 -1.56 4.87
N LEU A 59 12.34 -1.72 4.37
CA LEU A 59 12.00 -1.41 2.98
C LEU A 59 12.19 0.08 2.67
N GLU A 60 11.75 0.98 3.54
CA GLU A 60 11.98 2.42 3.38
C GLU A 60 13.47 2.75 3.26
N GLN A 61 14.31 2.17 4.13
CA GLN A 61 15.76 2.38 4.10
C GLN A 61 16.40 1.88 2.81
N LEU A 62 16.03 0.67 2.35
CA LEU A 62 16.53 0.12 1.09
C LEU A 62 16.06 0.96 -0.10
N LEU A 63 14.79 1.36 -0.10
CA LEU A 63 14.21 2.13 -1.16
C LEU A 63 14.88 3.51 -1.26
N ARG A 64 15.11 4.18 -0.13
CA ARG A 64 15.85 5.46 -0.10
C ARG A 64 17.31 5.29 -0.53
N LYS A 65 17.93 4.14 -0.27
CA LYS A 65 19.29 3.85 -0.75
C LYS A 65 19.34 3.64 -2.27
N LYS A 66 18.34 2.94 -2.84
CA LYS A 66 18.26 2.68 -4.29
C LYS A 66 17.74 3.89 -5.08
N TYR A 67 16.76 4.57 -4.52
CA TYR A 67 16.05 5.70 -5.12
C TYR A 67 15.96 6.86 -4.12
N PRO A 68 17.05 7.63 -3.95
CA PRO A 68 17.14 8.70 -2.96
C PRO A 68 16.17 9.86 -3.22
N GLU A 69 15.72 10.02 -4.47
CA GLU A 69 14.71 11.00 -4.88
C GLU A 69 13.31 10.64 -4.40
N SER A 70 13.11 9.43 -3.85
CA SER A 70 11.82 9.02 -3.30
C SER A 70 11.50 9.73 -1.99
N ASP A 71 10.30 10.31 -1.90
CA ASP A 71 9.69 10.77 -0.66
C ASP A 71 8.80 9.69 0.01
N LEU A 72 8.99 8.42 -0.39
CA LEU A 72 8.24 7.27 0.12
C LEU A 72 8.60 6.96 1.57
N LYS A 73 7.57 6.79 2.39
CA LYS A 73 7.66 6.44 3.82
C LYS A 73 7.10 5.06 4.07
N SER A 74 7.61 4.37 5.10
CA SER A 74 7.11 3.08 5.56
C SER A 74 5.61 3.09 5.77
N ASP A 75 5.12 4.17 6.39
CA ASP A 75 3.70 4.50 6.55
C ASP A 75 3.50 6.00 6.21
N PRO A 76 2.49 6.38 5.40
CA PRO A 76 1.41 5.56 4.86
C PRO A 76 1.70 4.91 3.49
N HIS A 77 2.85 5.17 2.87
CA HIS A 77 3.02 4.91 1.44
C HIS A 77 3.31 3.42 1.14
N ILE A 78 4.38 2.87 1.71
CA ILE A 78 4.82 1.49 1.45
C ILE A 78 3.81 0.50 2.02
N SER A 79 3.31 0.75 3.24
CA SER A 79 2.26 -0.05 3.89
C SER A 79 1.01 -0.19 3.00
N SER A 80 0.49 0.93 2.49
CA SER A 80 -0.67 0.97 1.59
C SER A 80 -0.40 0.23 0.27
N LYS A 81 0.76 0.46 -0.36
CA LYS A 81 1.09 -0.17 -1.64
C LYS A 81 1.15 -1.70 -1.54
N ILE A 82 1.83 -2.22 -0.51
CA ILE A 82 1.92 -3.65 -0.25
C ILE A 82 0.53 -4.24 0.05
N HIS A 83 -0.30 -3.53 0.80
CA HIS A 83 -1.67 -3.99 1.07
C HIS A 83 -2.48 -4.14 -0.21
N VAL A 84 -2.44 -3.14 -1.10
CA VAL A 84 -3.11 -3.19 -2.42
C VAL A 84 -2.59 -4.36 -3.25
N TRP A 85 -1.27 -4.51 -3.38
CA TRP A 85 -0.67 -5.61 -4.16
C TRP A 85 -1.06 -6.99 -3.64
N LYS A 86 -1.06 -7.19 -2.32
CA LYS A 86 -1.52 -8.45 -1.71
C LYS A 86 -2.97 -8.75 -2.07
N ARG A 87 -3.85 -7.75 -2.01
CA ARG A 87 -5.27 -7.91 -2.35
C ARG A 87 -5.48 -8.22 -3.82
N THR A 88 -4.77 -7.52 -4.71
CA THR A 88 -4.81 -7.78 -6.15
C THR A 88 -4.33 -9.19 -6.46
N TYR A 89 -3.22 -9.62 -5.86
CA TYR A 89 -2.72 -10.98 -6.00
C TYR A 89 -3.72 -12.02 -5.51
N ALA A 90 -4.31 -11.84 -4.32
CA ALA A 90 -5.32 -12.75 -3.81
C ALA A 90 -6.54 -12.85 -4.76
N CYS A 91 -7.00 -11.72 -5.30
CA CYS A 91 -8.09 -11.68 -6.27
C CYS A 91 -7.76 -12.48 -7.54
N ILE A 92 -6.55 -12.28 -8.10
CA ILE A 92 -6.07 -13.03 -9.27
C ILE A 92 -5.98 -14.53 -8.95
N PHE A 93 -5.44 -14.88 -7.79
CA PHE A 93 -5.33 -16.27 -7.34
C PHE A 93 -6.71 -16.93 -7.22
N ASP A 94 -7.69 -16.24 -6.64
CA ASP A 94 -9.07 -16.72 -6.53
C ASP A 94 -9.74 -16.90 -7.89
N MET A 95 -9.44 -16.03 -8.87
CA MET A 95 -9.91 -16.18 -10.24
C MET A 95 -9.31 -17.41 -10.90
N LEU A 96 -8.01 -17.67 -10.70
CA LEU A 96 -7.31 -18.84 -11.24
C LEU A 96 -7.79 -20.16 -10.62
N ALA A 97 -8.20 -20.14 -9.35
CA ALA A 97 -8.74 -21.32 -8.68
C ALA A 97 -10.13 -21.77 -9.23
N LYS A 98 -10.78 -20.95 -10.06
CA LYS A 98 -12.07 -21.28 -10.69
C LYS A 98 -11.85 -21.90 -12.08
N SER A 99 -12.46 -23.05 -12.34
CA SER A 99 -12.46 -23.68 -13.66
C SER A 99 -13.13 -22.78 -14.70
N GLY A 100 -12.45 -22.53 -15.83
CA GLY A 100 -12.97 -21.71 -16.94
C GLY A 100 -12.34 -20.32 -17.06
N PHE A 101 -11.39 -19.95 -16.20
CA PHE A 101 -10.58 -18.75 -16.36
C PHE A 101 -9.29 -19.07 -17.13
N GLY A 102 -9.16 -18.53 -18.34
CA GLY A 102 -7.93 -18.55 -19.13
C GLY A 102 -7.45 -17.12 -19.33
N TRP A 103 -6.16 -16.87 -19.12
CA TRP A 103 -5.57 -15.62 -19.60
C TRP A 103 -5.76 -15.60 -21.12
N ASN A 104 -6.25 -14.50 -21.67
CA ASN A 104 -6.11 -14.31 -23.11
C ASN A 104 -4.60 -14.27 -23.39
N GLU A 105 -4.04 -15.34 -23.97
CA GLU A 105 -2.68 -15.36 -24.54
C GLU A 105 -2.60 -14.51 -25.82
N LEU A 106 -3.20 -13.32 -25.81
CA LEU A 106 -2.96 -12.33 -26.85
C LEU A 106 -1.67 -11.58 -26.50
N LEU A 107 -0.58 -12.27 -26.86
CA LEU A 107 0.73 -11.82 -27.36
C LEU A 107 1.35 -10.52 -26.79
N LEU A 108 2.56 -10.74 -26.25
CA LEU A 108 3.77 -9.91 -26.31
C LEU A 108 3.72 -8.68 -27.24
#